data_AF-A0A367IR60-F1
#
_entry.id   AF-A0A367IR60-F1
#
_cell.length_a   1.000
_cell.length_b   1.000
_cell.length_c   1.000
_cell.angle_alpha   90.00
_cell.angle_beta   90.00
_cell.angle_gamma   90.00
#
_symmetry.space_group_name_H-M   'P 1'
#
loop_
_entity.id
_entity.type
_entity.pdbx_description
1 polymer ?
#
loop_
_entity_poly.entity_id
_entity_poly.type
_entity_poly.pdbx_seq_one_letter_code
_entity_poly.pdbx_strand_id
1 'polypeptide(L)'
;AAIYDRQIRLWGLDAQQRIGGATILVANIRALSNEVCKNLVLAGIASITVLDHNVVTELDLGGQFLLCEDDIGKNRAEAVSRDIQLLNPRVEVIVDKEDISEKPDSFFESFSVVCLVHSDYQTMLRIDQLRRKVKKPFYAADVFGWFGYIFCDLVDHAYIQEKKTGDSTEKIPHTEEYVSLEASLSKDWSSMSLKTLKKRVSPMAFVIHTLLMFQRDQGHFPSEEEVDIIIEKKDVYIEKMGISDSDLLKTSLLREVCSLYRTEISPIAAIVGGILAQDILRTLSANDLPIKNWLYYNALDGKQFKQFN
;
A
#
# COMPACT_ATOMS: atom_id res chain seq x y z
N ALA A 1 10.81 8.09 -26.88
CA ALA A 1 11.99 8.43 -26.06
C ALA A 1 11.86 9.77 -25.34
N ALA A 2 11.52 10.89 -26.00
CA ALA A 2 11.56 12.24 -25.39
C ALA A 2 10.72 12.45 -24.10
N ILE A 3 9.55 11.79 -23.96
CA ILE A 3 8.66 12.00 -22.80
C ILE A 3 9.26 11.46 -21.49
N TYR A 4 10.06 10.39 -21.55
CA TYR A 4 10.65 9.76 -20.36
C TYR A 4 12.14 10.09 -20.18
N ASP A 5 12.68 11.08 -20.90
CA ASP A 5 14.13 11.39 -20.85
C ASP A 5 14.63 11.65 -19.43
N ARG A 6 13.87 12.43 -18.63
CA ARG A 6 14.22 12.70 -17.22
C ARG A 6 14.18 11.45 -16.35
N GLN A 7 13.22 10.56 -16.59
CA GLN A 7 13.04 9.30 -15.86
C GLN A 7 14.15 8.29 -16.22
N ILE A 8 14.47 8.17 -17.51
CA ILE A 8 15.56 7.31 -18.02
C ILE A 8 16.91 7.75 -17.43
N ARG A 9 17.15 9.05 -17.24
CA ARG A 9 18.36 9.54 -16.57
C ARG A 9 18.45 9.15 -15.09
N LEU A 10 17.32 8.88 -14.44
CA LEU A 10 17.27 8.52 -13.03
C LEU A 10 17.53 7.02 -12.81
N TRP A 11 16.83 6.15 -13.54
CA TRP A 11 16.87 4.71 -13.31
C TRP A 11 17.49 3.89 -14.46
N GLY A 12 17.83 4.51 -15.58
CA GLY A 12 18.42 3.87 -16.74
C GLY A 12 17.40 3.35 -17.76
N LEU A 13 17.89 3.05 -18.97
CA LEU A 13 17.04 2.63 -20.08
C LEU A 13 16.41 1.25 -19.84
N ASP A 14 17.18 0.28 -19.34
CA ASP A 14 16.70 -1.08 -19.07
C ASP A 14 15.61 -1.10 -18.00
N ALA A 15 15.74 -0.26 -16.97
CA ALA A 15 14.70 -0.07 -15.96
C ALA A 15 13.42 0.50 -16.57
N GLN A 16 13.54 1.51 -17.45
CA GLN A 16 12.37 2.05 -18.15
C GLN A 16 11.70 1.01 -19.05
N GLN A 17 12.46 0.12 -19.69
CA GLN A 17 11.89 -0.97 -20.49
C GLN A 17 11.12 -1.97 -19.62
N ARG A 18 11.64 -2.33 -18.44
CA ARG A 18 10.91 -3.17 -17.48
C ARG A 18 9.62 -2.51 -17.00
N ILE A 19 9.69 -1.24 -16.62
CA ILE A 19 8.50 -0.44 -16.24
C ILE A 19 7.49 -0.42 -17.38
N GLY A 20 7.93 -0.11 -18.61
CA GLY A 20 7.07 -0.01 -19.79
C GLY A 20 6.48 -1.34 -20.28
N GLY A 21 6.93 -2.48 -19.77
CA GLY A 21 6.33 -3.79 -19.99
C GLY A 21 5.42 -4.28 -18.86
N ALA A 22 5.29 -3.51 -17.76
CA ALA A 22 4.58 -3.94 -16.57
C ALA A 22 3.07 -3.70 -16.66
N THR A 23 2.28 -4.71 -16.26
CA THR A 23 0.83 -4.62 -16.09
C THR A 23 0.49 -4.57 -14.60
N ILE A 24 -0.33 -3.61 -14.18
CA ILE A 24 -0.58 -3.36 -12.76
C ILE A 24 -2.08 -3.37 -12.49
N LEU A 25 -2.49 -4.09 -11.44
CA LEU A 25 -3.83 -4.00 -10.88
C LEU A 25 -3.81 -3.04 -9.68
N VAL A 26 -4.71 -2.05 -9.68
CA VAL A 26 -5.00 -1.19 -8.53
C VAL A 26 -6.48 -1.35 -8.17
N ALA A 27 -6.75 -1.87 -6.97
CA ALA A 27 -8.12 -2.12 -6.51
C ALA A 27 -8.59 -1.10 -5.46
N ASN A 28 -9.90 -0.83 -5.49
CA ASN A 28 -10.66 0.18 -4.76
C ASN A 28 -10.20 1.61 -5.05
N ILE A 29 -11.00 2.34 -5.82
CA ILE A 29 -10.72 3.68 -6.29
C ILE A 29 -11.15 4.73 -5.26
N ARG A 30 -10.13 5.32 -4.63
CA ARG A 30 -10.16 6.26 -3.51
C ARG A 30 -9.10 7.36 -3.71
N ALA A 31 -8.96 8.30 -2.77
CA ALA A 31 -7.97 9.38 -2.90
C ALA A 31 -6.54 8.83 -3.01
N LEU A 32 -6.20 7.82 -2.19
CA LEU A 32 -4.88 7.17 -2.21
C LEU A 32 -4.62 6.49 -3.56
N SER A 33 -5.56 5.70 -4.06
CA SER A 33 -5.36 4.98 -5.33
C SER A 33 -5.29 5.94 -6.52
N ASN A 34 -5.96 7.10 -6.49
CA ASN A 34 -5.83 8.12 -7.54
C ASN A 34 -4.41 8.65 -7.65
N GLU A 35 -3.77 8.88 -6.50
CA GLU A 35 -2.36 9.27 -6.42
C GLU A 35 -1.44 8.15 -6.93
N VAL A 36 -1.72 6.90 -6.59
CA VAL A 36 -0.98 5.73 -7.10
C VAL A 36 -1.13 5.62 -8.62
N CYS A 37 -2.35 5.64 -9.14
CA CYS A 37 -2.66 5.55 -10.57
C CYS A 37 -1.96 6.67 -11.34
N LYS A 38 -2.08 7.92 -10.87
CA LYS A 38 -1.43 9.08 -11.50
C LYS A 38 0.08 8.88 -11.64
N ASN A 39 0.75 8.51 -10.55
CA ASN A 39 2.20 8.35 -10.55
C ASN A 39 2.66 7.17 -11.43
N LEU A 40 1.95 6.03 -11.39
CA LEU A 40 2.28 4.87 -12.21
C LEU A 40 2.06 5.12 -13.71
N VAL A 41 0.96 5.76 -14.09
CA VAL A 41 0.64 6.09 -15.48
C VAL A 41 1.63 7.13 -16.04
N LEU A 42 2.00 8.14 -15.25
CA LEU A 42 3.03 9.12 -15.64
C LEU A 42 4.43 8.52 -15.74
N ALA A 43 4.72 7.44 -15.01
CA ALA A 43 5.96 6.69 -15.13
C ALA A 43 6.02 5.80 -16.39
N GLY A 44 4.90 5.61 -17.08
CA GLY A 44 4.84 4.94 -18.37
C GLY A 44 4.91 3.43 -18.29
N ILE A 45 4.10 2.83 -17.42
CA ILE A 45 3.81 1.39 -17.38
C ILE A 45 3.11 0.90 -18.67
N ALA A 46 2.98 -0.40 -18.89
CA ALA A 46 2.28 -0.93 -20.07
C ALA A 46 0.77 -0.72 -19.95
N SER A 47 0.19 -1.22 -18.86
CA SER A 47 -1.25 -1.08 -18.60
C SER A 47 -1.54 -0.99 -17.11
N ILE A 48 -2.65 -0.33 -16.81
CA ILE A 48 -3.25 -0.29 -15.48
C ILE A 48 -4.69 -0.77 -15.54
N THR A 49 -5.02 -1.74 -14.70
CA THR A 49 -6.40 -2.16 -14.44
C THR A 49 -6.87 -1.50 -13.16
N VAL A 50 -7.90 -0.66 -13.26
CA VAL A 50 -8.59 -0.04 -12.12
C VAL A 50 -9.84 -0.85 -11.81
N LEU A 51 -9.90 -1.39 -10.58
CA LEU A 51 -10.99 -2.26 -10.13
C LEU A 51 -11.72 -1.62 -8.95
N ASP A 52 -13.01 -1.33 -9.09
CA ASP A 52 -13.87 -0.92 -7.97
C ASP A 52 -15.33 -1.20 -8.32
N HIS A 53 -16.07 -1.83 -7.41
CA HIS A 53 -17.50 -2.12 -7.57
C HIS A 53 -18.42 -1.01 -7.07
N ASN A 54 -17.89 -0.05 -6.32
CA ASN A 54 -18.67 1.02 -5.72
C ASN A 54 -18.98 2.13 -6.71
N VAL A 55 -19.95 2.96 -6.34
CA VAL A 55 -20.33 4.18 -7.07
C VAL A 55 -19.72 5.41 -6.42
N VAL A 56 -19.54 6.46 -7.22
CA VAL A 56 -19.10 7.77 -6.76
C VAL A 56 -20.19 8.38 -5.88
N THR A 57 -19.78 8.87 -4.71
CA THR A 57 -20.59 9.60 -3.73
C THR A 57 -20.04 11.01 -3.55
N GLU A 58 -20.81 11.90 -2.92
CA GLU A 58 -20.34 13.27 -2.62
C GLU A 58 -19.05 13.29 -1.76
N LEU A 59 -18.88 12.31 -0.87
CA LEU A 59 -17.68 12.19 -0.03
C LEU A 59 -16.41 11.96 -0.86
N ASP A 60 -16.54 11.30 -2.02
CA ASP A 60 -15.40 11.01 -2.87
C ASP A 60 -14.79 12.28 -3.47
N LEU A 61 -15.63 13.29 -3.78
CA LEU A 61 -15.19 14.56 -4.37
C LEU A 61 -14.25 15.36 -3.45
N GLY A 62 -14.30 15.12 -2.14
CA GLY A 62 -13.45 15.81 -1.17
C GLY A 62 -11.97 15.37 -1.20
N GLY A 63 -11.69 14.15 -1.68
CA GLY A 63 -10.34 13.59 -1.71
C GLY A 63 -9.86 13.16 -3.10
N GLN A 64 -10.78 12.92 -4.03
CA GLN A 64 -10.50 12.35 -5.34
C GLN A 64 -10.46 13.40 -6.44
N PHE A 65 -9.25 13.84 -6.81
CA PHE A 65 -9.06 14.87 -7.85
C PHE A 65 -9.38 14.41 -9.29
N LEU A 66 -9.66 13.12 -9.51
CA LEU A 66 -10.05 12.53 -10.81
C LEU A 66 -11.56 12.43 -11.00
N LEU A 67 -12.35 12.96 -10.05
CA LEU A 67 -13.80 12.93 -10.07
C LEU A 67 -14.37 14.34 -10.08
N CYS A 68 -15.54 14.51 -10.69
CA CYS A 68 -16.32 15.74 -10.63
C CYS A 68 -17.77 15.47 -10.20
N GLU A 69 -18.55 16.53 -9.95
CA GLU A 69 -19.96 16.43 -9.53
C GLU A 69 -20.81 15.59 -10.51
N ASP A 70 -20.53 15.70 -11.81
CA ASP A 70 -21.23 14.94 -12.86
C ASP A 70 -20.95 13.43 -12.81
N ASP A 71 -20.01 12.98 -11.98
CA ASP A 71 -19.67 11.56 -11.83
C ASP A 71 -20.44 10.88 -10.69
N ILE A 72 -21.13 11.63 -9.83
CA ILE A 72 -21.92 11.07 -8.73
C ILE A 72 -22.91 10.03 -9.28
N GLY A 73 -22.91 8.83 -8.67
CA GLY A 73 -23.74 7.70 -9.07
C GLY A 73 -23.14 6.82 -10.18
N LYS A 74 -22.08 7.23 -10.87
CA LYS A 74 -21.33 6.36 -11.79
C LYS A 74 -20.44 5.39 -11.00
N ASN A 75 -20.05 4.27 -11.60
CA ASN A 75 -19.05 3.39 -11.02
C ASN A 75 -17.71 4.13 -10.87
N ARG A 76 -17.02 3.99 -9.73
CA ARG A 76 -15.79 4.74 -9.43
C ARG A 76 -14.66 4.45 -10.41
N ALA A 77 -14.41 3.18 -10.73
CA ALA A 77 -13.36 2.80 -11.66
C ALA A 77 -13.63 3.32 -13.08
N GLU A 78 -14.88 3.30 -13.52
CA GLU A 78 -15.30 3.91 -14.78
C GLU A 78 -15.13 5.43 -14.77
N ALA A 79 -15.57 6.11 -13.71
CA ALA A 79 -15.53 7.57 -13.62
C ALA A 79 -14.09 8.12 -13.73
N VAL A 80 -13.12 7.52 -13.01
CA VAL A 80 -11.72 7.98 -13.06
C VAL A 80 -11.00 7.60 -14.35
N SER A 81 -11.46 6.58 -15.08
CA SER A 81 -10.71 5.96 -16.18
C SER A 81 -10.33 6.94 -17.29
N ARG A 82 -11.24 7.87 -17.63
CA ARG A 82 -11.00 8.89 -18.65
C ARG A 82 -9.82 9.78 -18.27
N ASP A 83 -9.83 10.30 -17.04
CA ASP A 83 -8.82 11.25 -16.60
C ASP A 83 -7.48 10.56 -16.34
N ILE A 84 -7.49 9.30 -15.89
CA ILE A 84 -6.28 8.46 -15.86
C ILE A 84 -5.69 8.31 -17.27
N GLN A 85 -6.52 7.99 -18.28
CA GLN A 85 -6.06 7.81 -19.65
C GLN A 85 -5.45 9.09 -20.25
N LEU A 86 -5.99 10.25 -19.88
CA LEU A 86 -5.48 11.56 -20.33
C LEU A 86 -4.09 11.88 -19.80
N LEU A 87 -3.69 11.33 -18.64
CA LEU A 87 -2.35 11.53 -18.08
C LEU A 87 -1.25 10.98 -19.01
N ASN A 88 -1.52 9.85 -19.67
CA ASN A 88 -0.58 9.24 -20.60
C ASN A 88 -1.29 8.36 -21.64
N PRO A 89 -1.52 8.86 -22.87
CA PRO A 89 -2.18 8.11 -23.94
C PRO A 89 -1.45 6.84 -24.41
N ARG A 90 -0.23 6.57 -23.92
CA ARG A 90 0.54 5.36 -24.23
C ARG A 90 0.29 4.21 -23.26
N VAL A 91 -0.30 4.49 -22.10
CA VAL A 91 -0.65 3.47 -21.10
C VAL A 91 -2.06 3.01 -21.39
N GLU A 92 -2.28 1.71 -21.45
CA GLU A 92 -3.62 1.15 -21.58
C GLU A 92 -4.33 1.19 -20.22
N VAL A 93 -5.49 1.84 -20.16
CA VAL A 93 -6.34 1.88 -18.94
C VAL A 93 -7.51 0.92 -19.12
N ILE A 94 -7.61 -0.06 -18.22
CA ILE A 94 -8.66 -1.09 -18.23
C ILE A 94 -9.54 -0.89 -17.00
N VAL A 95 -10.86 -0.92 -17.18
CA VAL A 95 -11.84 -0.77 -16.10
C VAL A 95 -12.43 -2.12 -15.76
N ASP A 96 -12.45 -2.42 -14.46
CA ASP A 96 -13.16 -3.56 -13.89
C ASP A 96 -14.13 -3.06 -12.81
N LYS A 97 -15.41 -3.47 -12.92
CA LYS A 97 -16.49 -2.97 -12.05
C LYS A 97 -16.98 -4.02 -11.04
N GLU A 98 -16.37 -5.20 -11.03
CA GLU A 98 -16.78 -6.29 -10.14
C GLU A 98 -16.11 -6.16 -8.77
N ASP A 99 -16.65 -6.87 -7.77
CA ASP A 99 -16.03 -6.93 -6.46
C ASP A 99 -14.76 -7.77 -6.51
N ILE A 100 -13.69 -7.25 -5.92
CA ILE A 100 -12.41 -7.95 -5.80
C ILE A 100 -12.55 -9.27 -5.04
N SER A 101 -13.45 -9.33 -4.07
CA SER A 101 -13.66 -10.52 -3.24
C SER A 101 -14.21 -11.70 -4.07
N GLU A 102 -14.96 -11.39 -5.14
CA GLU A 102 -15.61 -12.36 -6.03
C GLU A 102 -14.71 -12.81 -7.19
N LYS A 103 -13.60 -12.11 -7.45
CA LYS A 103 -12.68 -12.47 -8.55
C LYS A 103 -12.07 -13.85 -8.34
N PRO A 104 -11.94 -14.68 -9.40
CA PRO A 104 -11.23 -15.95 -9.30
C PRO A 104 -9.72 -15.71 -9.12
N ASP A 105 -9.03 -16.65 -8.48
CA ASP A 105 -7.57 -16.55 -8.27
C ASP A 105 -6.80 -16.33 -9.58
N SER A 106 -7.22 -16.97 -10.67
CA SER A 106 -6.61 -16.84 -12.01
C SER A 106 -6.56 -15.40 -12.53
N PHE A 107 -7.47 -14.52 -12.09
CA PHE A 107 -7.49 -13.11 -12.46
C PHE A 107 -6.20 -12.41 -12.01
N PHE A 108 -5.72 -12.72 -10.81
CA PHE A 108 -4.58 -12.02 -10.21
C PHE A 108 -3.23 -12.52 -10.72
N GLU A 109 -3.15 -13.67 -11.39
CA GLU A 109 -1.89 -14.34 -11.72
C GLU A 109 -1.07 -13.58 -12.78
N SER A 110 -1.74 -12.94 -13.73
CA SER A 110 -1.10 -12.34 -14.92
C SER A 110 -0.40 -11.02 -14.63
N PHE A 111 -0.92 -10.21 -13.71
CA PHE A 111 -0.38 -8.89 -13.37
C PHE A 111 1.07 -8.94 -12.88
N SER A 112 1.90 -8.01 -13.34
CA SER A 112 3.26 -7.81 -12.82
C SER A 112 3.20 -7.42 -11.34
N VAL A 113 2.27 -6.54 -10.95
CA VAL A 113 2.06 -6.11 -9.55
C VAL A 113 0.56 -6.04 -9.26
N VAL A 114 0.17 -6.49 -8.07
CA VAL A 114 -1.17 -6.27 -7.53
C VAL A 114 -1.06 -5.33 -6.33
N CYS A 115 -1.81 -4.22 -6.36
CA CYS A 115 -1.87 -3.21 -5.32
C CYS A 115 -3.30 -3.06 -4.82
N LEU A 116 -3.51 -3.38 -3.55
CA LEU A 116 -4.80 -3.24 -2.88
C LEU A 116 -4.82 -1.95 -2.06
N VAL A 117 -5.86 -1.15 -2.23
CA VAL A 117 -6.12 0.02 -1.38
C VAL A 117 -7.39 -0.25 -0.57
N HIS A 118 -7.40 0.02 0.73
CA HIS A 118 -8.60 -0.11 1.58
C HIS A 118 -9.35 -1.47 1.42
N SER A 119 -8.61 -2.58 1.41
CA SER A 119 -9.18 -3.93 1.33
C SER A 119 -9.26 -4.57 2.72
N ASP A 120 -10.24 -5.46 2.91
CA ASP A 120 -10.39 -6.17 4.17
C ASP A 120 -9.26 -7.22 4.36
N TYR A 121 -9.07 -7.64 5.61
CA TYR A 121 -8.04 -8.60 5.98
C TYR A 121 -8.10 -9.92 5.19
N GLN A 122 -9.29 -10.47 4.92
CA GLN A 122 -9.43 -11.78 4.26
C GLN A 122 -9.05 -11.68 2.79
N THR A 123 -9.49 -10.61 2.11
CA THR A 123 -9.09 -10.31 0.73
C THR A 123 -7.58 -10.11 0.63
N MET A 124 -6.99 -9.30 1.53
CA MET A 124 -5.55 -9.10 1.57
C MET A 124 -4.78 -10.41 1.77
N LEU A 125 -5.21 -11.24 2.73
CA LEU A 125 -4.58 -12.53 3.03
C LEU A 125 -4.64 -13.50 1.84
N ARG A 126 -5.82 -13.64 1.22
CA ARG A 126 -6.02 -14.53 0.07
C ARG A 126 -5.11 -14.14 -1.09
N ILE A 127 -5.10 -12.85 -1.43
CA ILE A 127 -4.34 -12.35 -2.58
C ILE A 127 -2.84 -12.40 -2.28
N ASP A 128 -2.38 -12.03 -1.09
CA ASP A 128 -0.98 -12.19 -0.68
C ASP A 128 -0.49 -13.64 -0.87
N GLN A 129 -1.21 -14.62 -0.30
CA GLN A 129 -0.87 -16.04 -0.41
C GLN A 129 -0.83 -16.52 -1.87
N LEU A 130 -1.80 -16.10 -2.68
CA LEU A 130 -1.83 -16.41 -4.12
C LEU A 130 -0.62 -15.83 -4.85
N ARG A 131 -0.30 -14.56 -4.58
CA ARG A 131 0.83 -13.85 -5.20
C ARG A 131 2.17 -14.49 -4.82
N ARG A 132 2.30 -15.01 -3.58
CA ARG A 132 3.45 -15.83 -3.19
C ARG A 132 3.54 -17.13 -4.00
N LYS A 133 2.43 -17.85 -4.22
CA LYS A 133 2.40 -19.08 -5.02
C LYS A 133 2.89 -18.86 -6.45
N VAL A 134 2.51 -17.73 -7.08
CA VAL A 134 2.96 -17.36 -8.43
C VAL A 134 4.27 -16.56 -8.46
N LYS A 135 4.88 -16.32 -7.30
CA LYS A 135 6.15 -15.58 -7.12
C LYS A 135 6.12 -14.19 -7.77
N LYS A 136 5.09 -13.41 -7.48
CA LYS A 136 4.98 -12.05 -7.99
C LYS A 136 4.65 -11.02 -6.90
N PRO A 137 5.08 -9.76 -7.06
CA PRO A 137 4.84 -8.70 -6.09
C PRO A 137 3.37 -8.51 -5.68
N PHE A 138 3.20 -8.19 -4.40
CA PHE A 138 1.95 -7.80 -3.77
C PHE A 138 2.17 -6.57 -2.88
N TYR A 139 1.23 -5.62 -2.98
CA TYR A 139 1.17 -4.44 -2.12
C TYR A 139 -0.23 -4.28 -1.55
N ALA A 140 -0.30 -3.83 -0.29
CA ALA A 140 -1.54 -3.36 0.32
C ALA A 140 -1.28 -2.03 1.04
N ALA A 141 -2.21 -1.08 0.96
CA ALA A 141 -2.03 0.22 1.58
C ALA A 141 -3.36 0.84 1.98
N ASP A 142 -3.30 1.77 2.93
CA ASP A 142 -4.46 2.58 3.31
C ASP A 142 -4.05 3.92 3.89
N VAL A 143 -4.98 4.87 3.89
CA VAL A 143 -4.89 6.16 4.58
C VAL A 143 -6.15 6.41 5.39
N PHE A 144 -5.99 6.93 6.59
CA PHE A 144 -7.10 7.25 7.49
C PHE A 144 -6.74 8.48 8.32
N GLY A 145 -7.40 9.60 8.04
CA GLY A 145 -7.09 10.91 8.57
C GLY A 145 -5.63 11.30 8.30
N TRP A 146 -4.87 11.45 9.38
CA TRP A 146 -3.46 11.88 9.39
C TRP A 146 -2.45 10.75 9.24
N PHE A 147 -2.93 9.53 9.04
CA PHE A 147 -2.14 8.32 9.14
C PHE A 147 -2.24 7.50 7.85
N GLY A 148 -1.28 6.59 7.66
CA GLY A 148 -1.36 5.60 6.61
C GLY A 148 -0.33 4.50 6.77
N TYR A 149 -0.47 3.45 5.97
CA TYR A 149 0.51 2.38 5.89
C TYR A 149 0.69 1.88 4.47
N ILE A 150 1.82 1.21 4.25
CA ILE A 150 2.10 0.39 3.08
C ILE A 150 2.65 -0.93 3.57
N PHE A 151 2.07 -2.02 3.09
CA PHE A 151 2.60 -3.38 3.18
C PHE A 151 3.10 -3.82 1.81
N CYS A 152 4.22 -4.53 1.79
CA CYS A 152 4.93 -5.02 0.62
C CYS A 152 5.39 -6.46 0.87
N ASP A 153 4.98 -7.39 -0.01
CA ASP A 153 5.52 -8.75 -0.11
C ASP A 153 5.98 -9.00 -1.55
N LEU A 154 7.29 -9.19 -1.71
CA LEU A 154 7.92 -9.48 -3.00
C LEU A 154 8.40 -10.93 -3.13
N VAL A 155 8.12 -11.77 -2.13
CA VAL A 155 8.60 -13.15 -1.97
C VAL A 155 10.13 -13.21 -1.88
N ASP A 156 10.79 -13.23 -3.03
CA ASP A 156 12.23 -13.14 -3.21
C ASP A 156 12.47 -12.03 -4.24
N HIS A 157 13.17 -10.98 -3.84
CA HIS A 157 13.41 -9.83 -4.71
C HIS A 157 14.89 -9.60 -4.94
N ALA A 158 15.32 -9.77 -6.19
CA ALA A 158 16.65 -9.39 -6.63
C ALA A 158 16.67 -7.93 -7.11
N TYR A 159 17.63 -7.16 -6.63
CA TYR A 159 17.81 -5.75 -7.03
C TYR A 159 19.28 -5.38 -7.10
N ILE A 160 19.57 -4.25 -7.75
CA ILE A 160 20.91 -3.68 -7.86
C ILE A 160 20.97 -2.41 -7.03
N GLN A 161 21.95 -2.33 -6.13
CA GLN A 161 22.28 -1.10 -5.42
C GLN A 161 23.47 -0.41 -6.08
N GLU A 162 23.33 0.87 -6.41
CA GLU A 162 24.42 1.68 -6.95
C GLU A 162 25.16 2.40 -5.82
N LYS A 163 26.44 2.08 -5.65
CA LYS A 163 27.32 2.75 -4.67
C LYS A 163 28.31 3.64 -5.39
N LYS A 164 28.22 4.95 -5.15
CA LYS A 164 29.19 5.91 -5.66
C LYS A 164 30.44 5.93 -4.78
N THR A 165 31.60 5.73 -5.40
CA THR A 165 32.90 5.81 -4.73
C THR A 165 33.81 6.74 -5.54
N GLY A 166 33.79 8.03 -5.22
CA GLY A 166 34.42 9.06 -6.06
C GLY A 166 33.67 9.20 -7.39
N ASP A 167 34.40 9.13 -8.52
CA ASP A 167 33.84 9.24 -9.87
C ASP A 167 33.33 7.89 -10.43
N SER A 168 33.56 6.77 -9.74
CA SER A 168 33.07 5.46 -10.16
C SER A 168 31.74 5.09 -9.49
N THR A 169 30.89 4.40 -10.24
CA THR A 169 29.63 3.82 -9.74
C THR A 169 29.75 2.31 -9.80
N GLU A 170 29.72 1.66 -8.63
CA GLU A 170 29.71 0.21 -8.51
C GLU A 170 28.27 -0.28 -8.41
N LYS A 171 27.94 -1.33 -9.18
CA LYS A 171 26.61 -1.99 -9.17
C LYS A 171 26.70 -3.28 -8.37
N ILE A 172 26.07 -3.30 -7.20
CA ILE A 172 26.12 -4.44 -6.27
C ILE A 172 24.78 -5.18 -6.34
N PRO A 173 24.74 -6.46 -6.76
CA PRO A 173 23.52 -7.25 -6.76
C PRO A 173 23.19 -7.73 -5.34
N HIS A 174 21.91 -7.67 -4.99
CA HIS A 174 21.36 -8.16 -3.73
C HIS A 174 20.13 -9.03 -4.00
N THR A 175 19.78 -9.87 -3.02
CA THR A 175 18.52 -10.60 -3.00
C THR A 175 17.96 -10.54 -1.59
N GLU A 176 16.70 -10.15 -1.48
CA GLU A 176 16.02 -9.98 -0.19
C GLU A 176 14.76 -10.83 -0.16
N GLU A 177 14.59 -11.58 0.92
CA GLU A 177 13.42 -12.41 1.16
C GLU A 177 12.37 -11.63 1.97
N TYR A 178 11.11 -11.78 1.59
CA TYR A 178 9.96 -11.11 2.20
C TYR A 178 9.06 -12.14 2.89
N VAL A 179 8.51 -11.74 4.03
CA VAL A 179 7.55 -12.57 4.77
C VAL A 179 6.11 -12.18 4.41
N SER A 180 5.24 -13.19 4.36
CA SER A 180 3.81 -13.02 4.07
C SER A 180 3.11 -12.07 5.03
N LEU A 181 1.95 -11.57 4.63
CA LEU A 181 1.10 -10.73 5.48
C LEU A 181 0.83 -11.41 6.83
N GLU A 182 0.42 -12.67 6.80
CA GLU A 182 0.12 -13.49 7.97
C GLU A 182 1.33 -13.65 8.90
N ALA A 183 2.50 -13.99 8.34
CA ALA A 183 3.73 -14.14 9.12
C ALA A 183 4.18 -12.81 9.71
N SER A 184 4.02 -11.71 8.95
CA SER A 184 4.39 -10.36 9.38
C SER A 184 3.56 -9.87 10.57
N LEU A 185 2.28 -10.27 10.63
CA LEU A 185 1.36 -9.94 11.71
C LEU A 185 1.52 -10.89 12.91
N SER A 186 1.96 -12.13 12.67
CA SER A 186 2.19 -13.13 13.74
C SER A 186 3.57 -13.02 14.41
N LYS A 187 4.28 -11.90 14.19
CA LYS A 187 5.63 -11.70 14.75
C LYS A 187 5.60 -11.59 16.27
N ASP A 188 6.38 -12.45 16.93
CA ASP A 188 6.61 -12.40 18.37
C ASP A 188 7.72 -11.39 18.70
N TRP A 189 7.41 -10.44 19.58
CA TRP A 189 8.30 -9.39 20.05
C TRP A 189 8.86 -9.64 21.45
N SER A 190 8.58 -10.80 22.05
CA SER A 190 9.06 -11.20 23.38
C SER A 190 10.58 -11.11 23.54
N SER A 191 11.33 -11.30 22.44
CA SER A 191 12.79 -11.19 22.41
C SER A 191 13.32 -9.75 22.50
N MET A 192 12.49 -8.73 22.26
CA MET A 192 12.88 -7.32 22.29
C MET A 192 12.46 -6.63 23.59
N SER A 193 13.41 -5.97 24.25
CA SER A 193 13.07 -5.15 25.43
C SER A 193 12.10 -4.02 25.07
N LEU A 194 11.21 -3.66 26.00
CA LEU A 194 10.25 -2.55 25.83
C LEU A 194 10.93 -1.22 25.44
N LYS A 195 12.11 -0.95 26.01
CA LYS A 195 12.91 0.23 25.67
C LYS A 195 13.36 0.22 24.20
N THR A 196 13.72 -0.96 23.68
CA THR A 196 14.10 -1.13 22.27
C THR A 196 12.89 -0.97 21.36
N LEU A 197 11.74 -1.57 21.72
CA LEU A 197 10.49 -1.44 20.97
C LEU A 197 10.06 0.02 20.84
N LYS A 198 9.97 0.76 21.97
CA LYS A 198 9.62 2.19 22.00
C LYS A 198 10.56 3.07 21.15
N LYS A 199 11.80 2.63 20.92
CA LYS A 199 12.80 3.35 20.12
C LYS A 199 12.78 2.97 18.63
N ARG A 200 12.52 1.71 18.30
CA ARG A 200 12.73 1.16 16.95
C ARG A 200 11.45 0.86 16.18
N VAL A 201 10.32 0.71 16.86
CA VAL A 201 9.04 0.34 16.24
C VAL A 201 8.07 1.50 16.38
N SER A 202 7.39 1.83 15.28
CA SER A 202 6.36 2.87 15.29
C SER A 202 5.16 2.41 16.12
N PRO A 203 4.55 3.27 16.96
CA PRO A 203 3.25 2.99 17.57
C PRO A 203 2.17 2.61 16.55
N MET A 204 2.28 3.14 15.32
CA MET A 204 1.37 2.80 14.22
C MET A 204 1.41 1.32 13.85
N ALA A 205 2.53 0.62 14.05
CA ALA A 205 2.58 -0.82 13.79
C ALA A 205 1.57 -1.57 14.67
N PHE A 206 1.51 -1.20 15.94
CA PHE A 206 0.57 -1.79 16.90
C PHE A 206 -0.87 -1.38 16.64
N VAL A 207 -1.09 -0.13 16.18
CA VAL A 207 -2.43 0.31 15.74
C VAL A 207 -2.91 -0.53 14.57
N ILE A 208 -2.14 -0.59 13.47
CA ILE A 208 -2.52 -1.33 12.27
C ILE A 208 -2.71 -2.81 12.58
N HIS A 209 -1.83 -3.40 13.39
CA HIS A 209 -2.00 -4.78 13.83
C HIS A 209 -3.33 -4.97 14.60
N THR A 210 -3.62 -4.11 15.57
CA THR A 210 -4.89 -4.14 16.33
C THR A 210 -6.10 -4.08 15.40
N LEU A 211 -6.10 -3.16 14.43
CA LEU A 211 -7.20 -3.00 13.48
C LEU A 211 -7.35 -4.22 12.56
N LEU A 212 -6.26 -4.75 12.02
CA LEU A 212 -6.30 -5.93 11.15
C LEU A 212 -6.70 -7.19 11.92
N MET A 213 -6.29 -7.35 13.18
CA MET A 213 -6.74 -8.45 14.03
C MET A 213 -8.21 -8.32 14.41
N PHE A 214 -8.69 -7.10 14.67
CA PHE A 214 -10.11 -6.85 14.86
C PHE A 214 -10.91 -7.25 13.61
N GLN A 215 -10.48 -6.82 12.41
CA GLN A 215 -11.12 -7.20 11.16
C GLN A 215 -11.14 -8.72 10.96
N ARG A 216 -10.03 -9.39 11.24
CA ARG A 216 -9.95 -10.86 11.15
C ARG A 216 -11.00 -11.51 12.05
N ASP A 217 -11.12 -11.05 13.28
CA ASP A 217 -11.97 -11.66 14.29
C ASP A 217 -13.46 -11.30 14.13
N GLN A 218 -13.79 -10.14 13.55
CA GLN A 218 -15.19 -9.68 13.39
C GLN A 218 -15.72 -9.83 11.96
N GLY A 219 -14.85 -9.94 10.95
CA GLY A 219 -15.23 -10.11 9.55
C GLY A 219 -15.67 -8.84 8.83
N HIS A 220 -15.42 -7.65 9.41
CA HIS A 220 -15.72 -6.37 8.77
C HIS A 220 -14.74 -5.27 9.22
N PHE A 221 -14.74 -4.15 8.50
CA PHE A 221 -13.95 -2.97 8.84
C PHE A 221 -14.35 -2.36 10.20
N PRO A 222 -13.41 -1.71 10.92
CA PRO A 222 -13.72 -0.87 12.08
C PRO A 222 -14.79 0.18 11.78
N SER A 223 -15.66 0.43 12.76
CA SER A 223 -16.63 1.52 12.74
C SER A 223 -16.45 2.44 13.95
N GLU A 224 -17.00 3.65 13.87
CA GLU A 224 -16.96 4.63 14.98
C GLU A 224 -17.69 4.12 16.23
N GLU A 225 -18.70 3.27 16.07
CA GLU A 225 -19.49 2.68 17.15
C GLU A 225 -18.72 1.60 17.92
N GLU A 226 -17.68 1.03 17.31
CA GLU A 226 -16.90 -0.08 17.86
C GLU A 226 -15.56 0.35 18.44
N VAL A 227 -15.27 1.64 18.50
CA VAL A 227 -14.00 2.18 19.00
C VAL A 227 -13.71 1.68 20.42
N ASP A 228 -14.73 1.67 21.29
CA ASP A 228 -14.56 1.20 22.67
C ASP A 228 -14.30 -0.32 22.72
N ILE A 229 -14.95 -1.11 21.85
CA ILE A 229 -14.71 -2.56 21.73
C ILE A 229 -13.28 -2.84 21.24
N ILE A 230 -12.80 -2.06 20.26
CA ILE A 230 -11.42 -2.17 19.75
C ILE A 230 -10.41 -1.85 20.85
N ILE A 231 -10.70 -0.83 21.67
CA ILE A 231 -9.87 -0.45 22.81
C ILE A 231 -9.84 -1.54 23.88
N GLU A 232 -10.98 -2.17 24.19
CA GLU A 232 -11.05 -3.30 25.13
C GLU A 232 -10.25 -4.51 24.63
N LYS A 233 -10.25 -4.77 23.32
CA LYS A 233 -9.47 -5.87 22.72
C LYS A 233 -7.99 -5.55 22.53
N LYS A 234 -7.58 -4.28 22.67
CA LYS A 234 -6.20 -3.82 22.49
C LYS A 234 -5.21 -4.70 23.25
N ASP A 235 -5.43 -4.90 24.53
CA ASP A 235 -4.49 -5.62 25.40
C ASP A 235 -4.34 -7.08 24.95
N VAL A 236 -5.45 -7.74 24.59
CA VAL A 236 -5.45 -9.11 24.06
C VAL A 236 -4.62 -9.22 22.77
N TYR A 237 -4.73 -8.24 21.87
CA TYR A 237 -3.96 -8.26 20.62
C TYR A 237 -2.47 -7.98 20.85
N ILE A 238 -2.13 -7.06 21.75
CA ILE A 238 -0.73 -6.76 22.09
C ILE A 238 -0.07 -7.94 22.83
N GLU A 239 -0.78 -8.61 23.73
CA GLU A 239 -0.28 -9.79 24.44
C GLU A 239 0.01 -10.95 23.48
N LYS A 240 -0.83 -11.16 22.45
CA LYS A 240 -0.58 -12.17 21.40
C LYS A 240 0.71 -11.93 20.61
N MET A 241 1.21 -10.70 20.61
CA MET A 241 2.50 -10.33 20.00
C MET A 241 3.70 -10.54 20.96
N GLY A 242 3.48 -11.11 22.15
CA GLY A 242 4.52 -11.33 23.16
C GLY A 242 4.93 -10.07 23.91
N ILE A 243 4.09 -9.03 23.90
CA ILE A 243 4.36 -7.74 24.55
C ILE A 243 3.51 -7.65 25.82
N SER A 244 4.17 -7.54 26.98
CA SER A 244 3.51 -7.49 28.29
C SER A 244 3.08 -6.09 28.73
N ASP A 245 3.59 -5.02 28.10
CA ASP A 245 3.25 -3.63 28.40
C ASP A 245 2.42 -3.04 27.25
N SER A 246 1.09 -3.07 27.40
CA SER A 246 0.17 -2.53 26.40
C SER A 246 0.13 -1.00 26.34
N ASP A 247 0.75 -0.28 27.29
CA ASP A 247 0.92 1.17 27.23
C ASP A 247 1.88 1.60 26.11
N LEU A 248 2.57 0.63 25.48
CA LEU A 248 3.26 0.82 24.21
C LEU A 248 2.31 1.41 23.15
N LEU A 249 1.04 0.98 23.14
CA LEU A 249 -0.02 1.54 22.34
C LEU A 249 -0.94 2.39 23.22
N LYS A 250 -0.72 3.71 23.16
CA LYS A 250 -1.58 4.67 23.86
C LYS A 250 -3.01 4.58 23.34
N THR A 251 -3.97 4.42 24.25
CA THR A 251 -5.41 4.38 23.94
C THR A 251 -5.87 5.63 23.19
N SER A 252 -5.29 6.80 23.47
CA SER A 252 -5.60 8.05 22.76
C SER A 252 -5.28 7.97 21.26
N LEU A 253 -4.14 7.39 20.90
CA LEU A 253 -3.73 7.22 19.50
C LEU A 253 -4.64 6.21 18.79
N LEU A 254 -4.94 5.08 19.44
CA LEU A 254 -5.85 4.09 18.88
C LEU A 254 -7.24 4.69 18.64
N ARG A 255 -7.78 5.44 19.62
CA ARG A 255 -9.06 6.14 19.51
C ARG A 255 -9.07 7.14 18.35
N GLU A 256 -8.03 7.97 18.25
CA GLU A 256 -7.89 8.96 17.18
C GLU A 256 -7.87 8.29 15.81
N VAL A 257 -7.06 7.24 15.63
CA VAL A 257 -7.02 6.48 14.38
C VAL A 257 -8.37 5.86 14.04
N CYS A 258 -9.05 5.20 15.00
CA CYS A 258 -10.35 4.58 14.72
C CYS A 258 -11.41 5.63 14.34
N SER A 259 -11.41 6.80 14.99
CA SER A 259 -12.33 7.89 14.65
C SER A 259 -12.11 8.49 13.27
N LEU A 260 -10.94 8.27 12.67
CA LEU A 260 -10.58 8.77 11.34
C LEU A 260 -10.52 7.64 10.30
N TYR A 261 -10.93 6.42 10.65
CA TYR A 261 -10.69 5.22 9.84
C TYR A 261 -11.28 5.30 8.42
N ARG A 262 -12.36 6.05 8.24
CA ARG A 262 -13.03 6.24 6.93
C ARG A 262 -12.69 7.57 6.26
N THR A 263 -11.86 8.40 6.90
CA THR A 263 -11.56 9.76 6.45
C THR A 263 -10.31 9.75 5.59
N GLU A 264 -10.38 10.28 4.38
CA GLU A 264 -9.20 10.47 3.54
C GLU A 264 -8.88 11.95 3.38
N ILE A 265 -7.63 12.31 3.64
CA ILE A 265 -7.16 13.69 3.54
C ILE A 265 -6.20 13.77 2.35
N SER A 266 -6.51 14.61 1.36
CA SER A 266 -5.76 14.70 0.09
C SER A 266 -4.23 14.83 0.28
N PRO A 267 -3.70 15.71 1.15
CA PRO A 267 -2.26 15.75 1.45
C PRO A 267 -1.65 14.41 1.88
N ILE A 268 -2.38 13.61 2.67
CA ILE A 268 -1.91 12.33 3.20
C ILE A 268 -1.95 11.27 2.10
N ALA A 269 -3.03 11.25 1.31
CA ALA A 269 -3.14 10.43 0.11
C ALA A 269 -2.00 10.72 -0.88
N ALA A 270 -1.64 11.99 -1.10
CA ALA A 270 -0.54 12.38 -1.98
C ALA A 270 0.83 11.90 -1.48
N ILE A 271 1.11 12.03 -0.18
CA ILE A 271 2.37 11.57 0.41
C ILE A 271 2.48 10.05 0.35
N VAL A 272 1.47 9.34 0.87
CA VAL A 272 1.50 7.87 0.93
C VAL A 272 1.42 7.27 -0.48
N GLY A 273 0.57 7.82 -1.36
CA GLY A 273 0.44 7.38 -2.74
C GLY A 273 1.69 7.61 -3.57
N GLY A 274 2.40 8.73 -3.35
CA GLY A 274 3.70 8.98 -3.98
C GLY A 274 4.77 7.98 -3.53
N ILE A 275 4.84 7.69 -2.22
CA ILE A 275 5.77 6.69 -1.67
C ILE A 275 5.46 5.30 -2.22
N LEU A 276 4.18 4.90 -2.21
CA LEU A 276 3.72 3.60 -2.70
C LEU A 276 4.02 3.41 -4.19
N ALA A 277 3.65 4.37 -5.03
CA ALA A 277 3.92 4.30 -6.46
C ALA A 277 5.43 4.26 -6.74
N GLN A 278 6.23 5.06 -6.02
CA GLN A 278 7.68 5.03 -6.17
C GLN A 278 8.28 3.68 -5.75
N ASP A 279 7.74 3.02 -4.74
CA ASP A 279 8.20 1.71 -4.31
C ASP A 279 7.79 0.59 -5.29
N ILE A 280 6.59 0.68 -5.88
CA ILE A 280 6.17 -0.21 -6.98
C ILE A 280 7.12 -0.04 -8.19
N LEU A 281 7.44 1.19 -8.58
CA LEU A 281 8.39 1.46 -9.66
C LEU A 281 9.80 0.97 -9.31
N ARG A 282 10.20 1.05 -8.03
CA ARG A 282 11.45 0.50 -7.54
C ARG A 282 11.51 -1.02 -7.74
N THR A 283 10.45 -1.71 -7.34
CA THR A 283 10.28 -3.16 -7.53
C THR A 283 10.33 -3.55 -9.01
N LEU A 284 9.64 -2.82 -9.89
CA LEU A 284 9.66 -3.10 -11.33
C LEU A 284 11.02 -2.83 -11.98
N SER A 285 11.69 -1.76 -11.55
CA SER A 285 13.02 -1.41 -12.04
C SER A 285 14.12 -2.26 -11.45
N ALA A 286 13.90 -3.00 -10.35
CA ALA A 286 14.93 -3.76 -9.63
C ALA A 286 16.15 -2.89 -9.25
N ASN A 287 15.91 -1.61 -8.95
CA ASN A 287 16.94 -0.65 -8.54
C ASN A 287 16.73 -0.31 -7.07
N ASP A 288 17.74 -0.43 -6.22
CA ASP A 288 17.64 -0.23 -4.77
C ASP A 288 16.62 -1.13 -4.04
N LEU A 289 16.70 -1.13 -2.72
CA LEU A 289 15.83 -1.92 -1.84
C LEU A 289 14.41 -1.32 -1.76
N PRO A 290 13.35 -2.08 -2.10
CA PRO A 290 11.95 -1.69 -1.83
C PRO A 290 11.62 -1.66 -0.33
N ILE A 291 10.43 -1.19 0.03
CA ILE A 291 9.93 -1.25 1.41
C ILE A 291 9.87 -2.70 1.85
N LYS A 292 10.53 -3.05 2.96
CA LYS A 292 10.55 -4.41 3.54
C LYS A 292 10.13 -4.37 5.01
N ASN A 293 8.96 -4.84 5.43
CA ASN A 293 7.74 -5.11 4.64
C ASN A 293 6.71 -4.01 4.84
N TRP A 294 6.84 -3.27 5.94
CA TRP A 294 5.86 -2.28 6.35
C TRP A 294 6.50 -0.90 6.35
N LEU A 295 5.74 0.07 5.85
CA LEU A 295 5.97 1.49 6.09
C LEU A 295 4.74 2.03 6.80
N TYR A 296 4.97 2.77 7.89
CA TYR A 296 3.93 3.49 8.58
C TYR A 296 4.19 4.98 8.48
N TYR A 297 3.11 5.72 8.24
CA TYR A 297 3.12 7.16 8.16
C TYR A 297 2.23 7.76 9.24
N ASN A 298 2.77 8.74 9.96
CA ASN A 298 2.05 9.54 10.93
C ASN A 298 2.38 11.02 10.68
N ALA A 299 1.40 11.79 10.21
CA ALA A 299 1.61 13.20 9.94
C ALA A 299 1.71 14.05 11.22
N LEU A 300 1.19 13.57 12.36
CA LEU A 300 1.18 14.34 13.62
C LEU A 300 2.58 14.51 14.22
N ASP A 301 3.47 13.54 14.03
CA ASP A 301 4.89 13.66 14.40
C ASP A 301 5.82 13.87 13.21
N GLY A 302 5.26 13.90 11.99
CA GLY A 302 5.96 14.10 10.73
C GLY A 302 6.91 12.94 10.36
N LYS A 303 6.78 11.76 11.00
CA LYS A 303 7.74 10.67 10.82
C LYS A 303 7.23 9.62 9.84
N GLN A 304 8.17 9.11 9.06
CA GLN A 304 8.03 7.89 8.28
C GLN A 304 8.86 6.80 8.96
N PHE A 305 8.23 5.67 9.27
CA PHE A 305 8.92 4.53 9.87
C PHE A 305 8.83 3.33 8.95
N LYS A 306 10.00 2.91 8.45
CA LYS A 306 10.16 1.61 7.78
C LYS A 306 10.42 0.56 8.85
N GLN A 307 9.57 -0.45 8.91
CA GLN A 307 9.74 -1.58 9.81
C GLN A 307 10.25 -2.79 9.03
N PHE A 308 11.48 -3.17 9.34
CA PHE A 308 12.10 -4.40 8.89
C PHE A 308 11.64 -5.53 9.80
N ASN A 309 10.92 -6.51 9.21
CA ASN A 309 10.46 -7.70 9.91
C ASN A 309 11.52 -8.79 9.94
#